data_AF-A0A0A1ZLM4-F1
#
_entry.id   AF-A0A0A1ZLM4-F1
#
_cell.length_a   1.000
_cell.length_b   1.000
_cell.length_c   1.000
_cell.angle_alpha   90.00
_cell.angle_beta   90.00
_cell.angle_gamma   90.00
#
_symmetry.space_group_name_H-M   'P 1'
#
loop_
_entity.id
_entity.type
_entity.pdbx_description
1 polymer ?
#
loop_
_entity_poly.entity_id
_entity_poly.type
_entity_poly.pdbx_seq_one_letter_code
_entity_poly.pdbx_strand_id
1 'polypeptide(L)' 'MALPELIYSPIDGGTIHRYEISGGKRKYLRFIGCYLGQCNFYKDVDDAIDYIKNLKKLQKIQKF' A
#
# COMPACT_ATOMS: atom_id res chain seq x y z
N MET A 1 11.77 -7.76 15.41
CA MET A 1 11.13 -6.92 14.37
C MET A 1 9.85 -7.63 13.98
N ALA A 2 8.70 -6.97 14.05
CA ALA A 2 7.44 -7.57 13.60
C ALA A 2 7.48 -7.67 12.07
N LEU A 3 7.07 -8.82 11.52
CA LEU A 3 6.90 -8.99 10.08
C LEU A 3 5.76 -8.09 9.61
N PRO A 4 5.88 -7.42 8.46
CA PRO A 4 4.79 -6.63 7.92
C PRO A 4 3.61 -7.50 7.53
N GLU A 5 2.41 -7.07 7.90
CA GLU A 5 1.18 -7.82 7.63
C GLU A 5 0.59 -7.40 6.29
N LEU A 6 0.38 -8.37 5.40
CA LEU A 6 -0.35 -8.16 4.16
C LEU A 6 -1.84 -7.99 4.50
N ILE A 7 -2.37 -6.79 4.29
CA ILE A 7 -3.77 -6.44 4.62
C ILE A 7 -4.65 -6.30 3.37
N TYR A 8 -4.04 -6.13 2.19
CA TYR A 8 -4.75 -6.01 0.92
C TYR A 8 -3.93 -6.65 -0.19
N SER A 9 -4.54 -7.52 -0.99
CA SER A 9 -3.87 -8.16 -2.13
C SER A 9 -4.87 -8.52 -3.23
N PRO A 10 -5.39 -7.56 -3.99
CA PRO A 10 -6.21 -7.84 -5.17
C PRO A 10 -5.46 -8.67 -6.22
N ILE A 11 -6.21 -9.55 -6.90
CA ILE A 11 -5.72 -10.40 -8.01
C ILE A 11 -5.09 -9.55 -9.14
N ASP A 12 -5.48 -8.28 -9.27
CA ASP A 12 -4.97 -7.33 -10.26
C ASP A 12 -3.52 -6.84 -10.01
N GLY A 13 -2.79 -7.38 -9.03
CA GLY A 13 -1.36 -7.10 -8.83
C GLY A 13 -1.02 -5.91 -7.93
N GLY A 14 -1.97 -5.50 -7.08
CA GLY A 14 -1.73 -4.55 -5.99
C GLY A 14 -1.54 -5.26 -4.66
N THR A 15 -0.66 -4.76 -3.80
CA THR A 15 -0.50 -5.22 -2.42
C THR A 15 -0.42 -4.04 -1.46
N ILE A 16 -1.02 -4.18 -0.28
CA ILE A 16 -0.81 -3.25 0.84
C ILE A 16 -0.29 -4.03 2.03
N HIS A 17 0.87 -3.60 2.54
CA HIS A 17 1.45 -4.18 3.75
C HIS A 17 1.47 -3.14 4.88
N ARG A 18 1.09 -3.59 6.08
CA ARG A 18 1.13 -2.82 7.32
C ARG A 18 2.46 -3.04 8.02
N TYR A 19 3.14 -1.94 8.33
CA TYR A 19 4.37 -1.89 9.10
C TYR A 19 4.11 -1.22 10.44
N GLU A 20 4.45 -1.90 11.52
CA GLU A 20 4.57 -1.29 12.83
C GLU A 20 6.02 -0.85 13.03
N ILE A 21 6.27 0.45 12.90
CA ILE A 21 7.60 1.03 13.04
C ILE A 21 7.73 1.63 14.44
N SER A 22 8.69 1.14 15.22
CA SER A 22 9.03 1.70 16.52
C SER A 22 10.01 2.88 16.35
N GLY A 23 9.60 4.08 16.76
CA GLY A 23 10.44 5.27 16.84
C GLY A 23 10.64 5.70 18.29
N GLY A 24 11.75 5.31 18.91
CA GLY A 24 12.03 5.60 20.32
C GLY A 24 11.03 4.92 21.26
N LYS A 25 10.26 5.71 22.03
CA LYS A 25 9.20 5.21 22.94
C LYS A 25 7.83 5.05 22.27
N ARG A 26 7.66 5.43 21.01
CA ARG A 26 6.36 5.43 20.31
C ARG A 26 6.34 4.41 19.17
N LYS A 27 5.17 3.84 18.94
CA LYS A 27 4.88 2.93 17.83
C LYS A 27 4.05 3.69 16.80
N TYR A 28 4.48 3.60 15.54
CA TYR A 28 3.81 4.23 14.40
C TYR A 28 3.35 3.15 13.45
N LEU A 29 2.11 3.26 13.00
CA LEU A 29 1.62 2.44 11.90
C LEU A 29 1.92 3.15 10.58
N ARG A 30 2.47 2.40 9.64
CA ARG A 30 2.77 2.83 8.27
C ARG A 30 2.23 1.76 7.33
N PHE A 31 1.75 2.18 6.18
CA PHE A 31 1.24 1.29 5.15
C PHE A 31 2.09 1.46 3.89
N ILE A 32 2.53 0.36 3.27
CA ILE A 32 3.14 0.41 1.94
C ILE A 32 2.09 -0.07 0.94
N GLY A 33 1.79 0.75 -0.06
CA GLY A 33 0.98 0.34 -1.21
C GLY A 33 1.90 0.09 -2.39
N CYS A 34 1.92 -1.13 -2.90
CA CYS A 34 2.65 -1.50 -4.10
C CYS A 34 1.67 -1.88 -5.21
N TYR A 35 1.88 -1.38 -6.42
CA TYR A 35 1.11 -1.76 -7.60
C TYR A 35 2.04 -1.87 -8.80
N LEU A 36 2.17 -3.09 -9.34
CA LEU A 36 2.93 -3.38 -10.57
C LEU A 36 4.34 -2.75 -10.62
N GLY A 37 5.04 -2.73 -9.49
CA GLY A 37 6.41 -2.18 -9.38
C GLY A 37 6.51 -0.74 -8.87
N GLN A 38 5.39 -0.02 -8.71
CA GLN A 38 5.37 1.26 -8.00
C GLN A 38 5.00 1.04 -6.53
N CYS A 39 5.89 1.40 -5.61
CA CYS A 39 5.68 1.25 -4.16
C CYS A 39 5.79 2.59 -3.45
N ASN A 40 4.76 2.96 -2.71
CA ASN A 40 4.69 4.19 -1.94
C ASN A 40 4.27 3.93 -0.49
N PHE A 41 4.78 4.77 0.42
CA PHE A 41 4.43 4.73 1.84
C PHE A 41 3.33 5.74 2.18
N TYR A 42 2.31 5.25 2.87
CA TYR A 42 1.16 5.99 3.34
C TYR A 42 1.10 5.95 4.87
N LYS A 43 0.51 6.98 5.48
CA LYS A 43 0.26 7.03 6.92
C LYS A 43 -0.99 6.23 7.27
N ASP A 44 -1.98 6.25 6.38
CA ASP A 44 -3.26 5.62 6.56
C ASP A 44 -3.51 4.56 5.47
N VAL A 45 -4.35 3.57 5.79
CA VAL A 45 -4.67 2.49 4.84
C VAL A 45 -5.55 3.01 3.70
N ASP A 46 -6.44 3.96 3.99
CA ASP A 46 -7.37 4.51 3.00
C ASP A 46 -6.64 5.20 1.86
N ASP A 47 -5.59 5.99 2.16
CA ASP A 47 -4.75 6.63 1.15
C ASP A 47 -4.03 5.60 0.26
N ALA A 48 -3.56 4.50 0.86
CA ALA A 48 -2.91 3.43 0.12
C ALA A 48 -3.91 2.71 -0.81
N ILE A 49 -5.14 2.48 -0.34
CA ILE A 49 -6.21 1.88 -1.13
C ILE A 49 -6.62 2.83 -2.27
N ASP A 50 -6.78 4.12 -2.00
CA ASP A 50 -7.15 5.11 -3.00
C ASP A 50 -6.09 5.21 -4.10
N TYR A 51 -4.81 5.20 -3.71
CA TYR A 51 -3.71 5.17 -4.67
C TYR A 51 -3.75 3.96 -5.59
N ILE A 52 -3.92 2.74 -5.05
CA ILE A 52 -4.02 1.53 -5.85
C ILE A 52 -5.25 1.57 -6.77
N LYS A 53 -6.40 2.05 -6.27
CA LYS A 53 -7.61 2.21 -7.08
C LYS A 53 -7.41 3.22 -8.21
N ASN A 54 -6.73 4.33 -7.95
CA ASN A 54 -6.46 5.38 -8.93
C ASN A 54 -5.48 4.89 -10.00
N LEU A 55 -4.40 4.22 -9.60
CA LEU A 55 -3.49 3.55 -10.54
C LEU A 55 -4.19 2.50 -11.40
N LYS A 56 -5.08 1.69 -10.81
CA LYS A 56 -5.91 0.72 -11.55
C LYS A 56 -6.80 1.43 -12.58
N LYS A 57 -7.37 2.59 -12.24
CA LYS A 57 -8.18 3.40 -13.16
C LYS A 57 -7.33 3.93 -14.32
N LEU A 58 -6.14 4.46 -14.04
CA LEU A 58 -5.20 4.95 -15.05
C LEU A 58 -4.75 3.83 -16.00
N GLN A 59 -4.48 2.64 -15.46
CA GLN A 59 -4.04 1.50 -16.29
C GLN A 59 -5.14 0.99 -17.23
N LYS A 60 -6.42 1.06 -16.83
CA LYS A 60 -7.55 0.74 -17.71
C LYS A 60 -7.70 1.75 -18.87
N ILE A 61 -7.33 3.01 -18.64
CA ILE A 61 -7.46 4.07 -19.65
C ILE A 61 -6.36 3.97 -20.72
N GLN A 62 -5.16 3.52 -20.36
CA GLN A 62 -4.03 3.39 -21.30
C GLN A 62 -4.09 2.18 -22.26
N LYS A 63 -5.09 1.30 -22.14
CA LYS A 63 -5.25 0.10 -22.99
C LYS A 63 -6.18 0.28 -24.18
N PHE A 64 -6.59 1.51 -24.52
CA PHE A 64 -7.43 1.83 -25.68
C PHE A 64 -6.63 2.53 -26.78
#